data_AF-A0A3B7LT65-F1
#
_entry.id   AF-A0A3B7LT65-F1
#
_cell.length_a   1.000
_cell.length_b   1.000
_cell.length_c   1.000
_cell.angle_alpha   90.00
_cell.angle_beta   90.00
_cell.angle_gamma   90.00
#
_symmetry.space_group_name_H-M   'P 1'
#
loop_
_entity.id
_entity.type
_entity.pdbx_description
1 polymer ?
#
loop_
_entity_poly.entity_id
_entity_poly.type
_entity_poly.pdbx_seq_one_letter_code
_entity_poly.pdbx_strand_id
1 'polypeptide(L)' 'MHHTATDAENLMWKILRNKQFMNLKFRRQHVIAPYIVDFFCHEIDLIAI' A
#
# COMPACT_ATOMS: atom_id res chain seq x y z
N MET A 1 16.17 8.62 -5.78
CA MET A 1 15.46 9.43 -4.77
C MET A 1 14.58 8.48 -3.99
N HIS A 2 14.91 8.17 -2.73
CA HIS A 2 14.04 7.33 -1.90
C HIS A 2 12.79 8.15 -1.58
N HIS A 3 11.61 7.71 -2.03
CA HIS A 3 10.35 8.29 -1.56
C HIS A 3 10.24 7.92 -0.09
N THR A 4 10.49 8.89 0.78
CA THR A 4 10.23 8.75 2.21
C THR A 4 8.72 8.73 2.38
N ALA A 5 8.18 7.63 2.88
CA ALA A 5 6.75 7.49 3.08
C ALA A 5 6.24 8.65 3.93
N THR A 6 5.24 9.36 3.40
CA THR A 6 4.65 10.51 4.10
C THR A 6 4.01 10.06 5.42
N ASP A 7 3.81 10.98 6.36
CA ASP A 7 3.11 10.67 7.61
C ASP A 7 1.68 10.12 7.35
N ALA A 8 1.05 10.58 6.26
CA ALA A 8 -0.23 10.08 5.79
C ALA A 8 -0.15 8.60 5.36
N GLU A 9 0.85 8.22 4.56
CA GLU A 9 1.07 6.81 4.18
C GLU A 9 1.40 5.94 5.40
N ASN A 10 2.18 6.44 6.35
CA ASN A 10 2.47 5.69 7.58
C ASN A 10 1.23 5.47 8.44
N LEU A 11 0.35 6.46 8.54
CA LEU A 11 -0.93 6.32 9.21
C LEU A 11 -1.85 5.34 8.46
N MET A 12 -1.93 5.46 7.14
CA MET A 12 -2.72 4.58 6.28
C MET A 12 -2.21 3.13 6.38
N TRP A 13 -0.90 2.91 6.36
CA TRP A 13 -0.31 1.58 6.56
C TRP A 13 -0.61 1.01 7.93
N LYS A 14 -0.67 1.83 8.99
CA LYS A 14 -1.07 1.36 10.33
C LYS A 14 -2.50 0.81 10.35
N ILE A 15 -3.39 1.33 9.52
CA ILE A 15 -4.79 0.91 9.41
C ILE A 15 -4.93 -0.30 8.45
N LEU A 16 -4.15 -0.33 7.38
CA LEU A 16 -4.24 -1.36 6.33
C LEU A 16 -3.43 -2.63 6.64
N ARG A 17 -2.40 -2.53 7.49
CA ARG A 17 -1.55 -3.68 7.87
C ARG A 17 -2.35 -4.77 8.58
N ASN A 18 -1.83 -5.99 8.51
CA ASN A 18 -2.32 -7.13 9.29
C ASN A 18 -3.80 -7.48 9.05
N LYS A 19 -4.31 -7.23 7.83
CA LYS A 19 -5.70 -7.49 7.46
C LYS A 19 -6.73 -6.77 8.34
N GLN A 20 -6.33 -5.67 8.99
CA GLN A 20 -7.25 -4.91 9.85
C GLN A 20 -8.36 -4.22 9.05
N PHE A 21 -8.10 -3.90 7.78
CA PHE A 21 -9.10 -3.32 6.89
C PHE A 21 -9.77 -4.40 6.04
N MET A 22 -11.05 -4.67 6.32
CA MET A 22 -11.90 -5.62 5.56
C MET A 22 -11.32 -7.04 5.41
N ASN A 23 -10.40 -7.45 6.30
CA ASN A 23 -9.64 -8.70 6.20
C ASN A 23 -8.75 -8.83 4.94
N LEU A 24 -8.51 -7.71 4.25
CA LEU A 24 -7.80 -7.66 2.97
C LEU A 24 -6.28 -7.60 3.18
N LYS A 25 -5.52 -8.32 2.36
CA LYS A 25 -4.06 -8.29 2.41
C LYS A 25 -3.48 -7.14 1.57
N PHE A 26 -3.13 -6.04 2.22
CA PHE A 26 -2.39 -4.93 1.61
C PHE A 26 -0.87 -5.20 1.59
N ARG A 27 -0.21 -4.75 0.53
CA ARG A 27 1.25 -4.72 0.37
C ARG A 27 1.69 -3.28 0.11
N ARG A 28 2.84 -2.89 0.67
CA ARG A 28 3.43 -1.56 0.45
C ARG A 28 4.58 -1.64 -0.55
N GLN A 29 4.82 -0.57 -1.32
CA GLN A 29 5.94 -0.46 -2.27
C GLN A 29 6.01 -1.63 -3.26
N HIS A 30 4.90 -1.90 -3.95
CA HIS A 30 4.87 -2.95 -4.96
C HIS A 30 5.33 -2.38 -6.30
N VAL A 31 6.29 -3.06 -6.95
CA VAL A 31 6.73 -2.67 -8.28
C VAL A 31 5.84 -3.38 -9.30
N ILE A 32 5.02 -2.62 -10.01
CA ILE A 32 4.16 -3.10 -11.10
C ILE A 32 4.76 -2.55 -12.40
N ALA A 33 5.73 -3.28 -12.94
CA ALA A 33 6.42 -2.99 -14.19
C ALA A 33 6.97 -1.54 -14.30
N PRO A 34 6.43 -0.58 -15.10
CA PRO A 34 7.01 0.77 -15.15
C PRO A 34 6.62 1.65 -13.95
N TYR A 35 5.72 1.19 -13.07
CA TYR A 35 5.23 1.97 -11.93
C TYR A 35 5.63 1.35 -10.59
N ILE A 36 5.93 2.21 -9.63
CA ILE A 36 6.10 1.85 -8.23
C ILE A 36 4.84 2.35 -7.53
N VAL A 37 4.09 1.44 -6.91
CA VAL A 37 2.84 1.77 -6.21
C VAL A 37 3.07 1.71 -4.71
N ASP A 38 2.56 2.72 -3.99
CA ASP A 38 2.72 2.82 -2.55
C ASP A 38 1.92 1.77 -1.83
N PHE A 39 0.66 1.52 -2.24
CA PHE A 39 -0.15 0.43 -1.72
C PHE A 39 -0.80 -0.40 -2.83
N PHE A 40 -0.73 -1.72 -2.69
CA PHE A 40 -1.36 -2.68 -3.57
C PHE A 40 -2.18 -3.68 -2.77
N CYS A 41 -3.44 -3.88 -3.15
CA CYS A 41 -4.31 -4.92 -2.59
C CYS A 41 -4.76 -5.87 -3.69
N HIS A 42 -4.35 -7.14 -3.58
CA HIS A 42 -4.69 -8.16 -4.58
C HIS A 42 -6.15 -8.61 -4.52
N GLU A 43 -6.81 -8.47 -3.35
CA GLU A 43 -8.16 -8.99 -3.14
C GLU A 43 -9.25 -8.13 -3.78
N ILE A 44 -8.97 -6.84 -4.00
CA ILE A 44 -9.89 -5.87 -4.62
C ILE A 44 -9.29 -5.17 -5.84
N ASP A 45 -8.13 -5.64 -6.31
CA ASP A 45 -7.34 -5.01 -7.39
C ASP A 45 -7.14 -3.50 -7.21
N LEU A 46 -6.96 -3.08 -5.96
CA LEU A 46 -6.80 -1.68 -5.59
C LEU A 46 -5.33 -1.29 -5.62
N ILE A 47 -5.04 -0.25 -6.39
CA ILE A 47 -3.72 0.36 -6.54
C ILE A 47 -3.80 1.80 -6.02
N ALA A 48 -2.92 2.14 -5.07
CA ALA A 48 -2.66 3.52 -4.66
C ALA A 48 -1.20 3.86 -4.99
N ILE A 49 -1.03 4.95 -5.71
CA ILE A 49 0.25 5.58 -6.11
C ILE A 49 0.59 6.74 -5.19
#